data_AF-A0A2E9TAK2-F1
#
_entry.id   AF-A0A2E9TAK2-F1
#
_cell.length_a   1.000
_cell.length_b   1.000
_cell.length_c   1.000
_cell.angle_alpha   90.00
_cell.angle_beta   90.00
_cell.angle_gamma   90.00
#
_symmetry.space_group_name_H-M   'P 1'
#
loop_
_entity.id
_entity.type
_entity.pdbx_description
1 polymer ?
#
loop_
_entity_poly.entity_id
_entity_poly.type
_entity_poly.pdbx_seq_one_letter_code
_entity_poly.pdbx_strand_id
1 'polypeptide(L)'
;MTQPGAEPWGDVPAGGTVLFPGSTERNLTGSWRTKLPVIDFDACTDCMICWVMCPDSCFKTAEGKLLSVDLDHCKGCGICATECPVKCIEMVLEERD
;
A
#
# COMPACT_ATOMS: atom_id res chain seq x y z
N MET A 1 -20.97 -15.80 2.17
CA MET A 1 -19.90 -14.91 1.67
C MET A 1 -18.85 -14.84 2.75
N THR A 2 -17.84 -15.72 2.72
CA THR A 2 -16.68 -15.60 3.62
C THR A 2 -15.84 -14.43 3.13
N GLN A 3 -15.54 -13.48 4.00
CA GLN A 3 -14.63 -12.39 3.65
C GLN A 3 -13.25 -12.97 3.30
N PRO A 4 -12.50 -12.40 2.35
CA PRO A 4 -11.11 -12.76 2.13
C PRO A 4 -10.33 -12.64 3.46
N GLY A 5 -9.72 -13.73 3.92
CA GLY A 5 -8.97 -13.78 5.18
C GLY A 5 -9.77 -14.17 6.43
N ALA A 6 -11.09 -14.36 6.34
CA ALA A 6 -11.87 -14.91 7.45
C ALA A 6 -11.74 -16.44 7.47
N GLU A 7 -11.09 -16.96 8.51
CA GLU A 7 -10.99 -18.41 8.72
C GLU A 7 -12.39 -18.99 8.98
N PRO A 8 -12.71 -20.17 8.41
CA PRO A 8 -13.97 -20.83 8.69
C PRO A 8 -14.19 -21.00 10.20
N TRP A 9 -15.47 -20.98 10.60
CA TRP A 9 -15.84 -21.31 11.97
C TRP A 9 -15.34 -22.72 12.33
N GLY A 10 -14.51 -22.83 13.37
CA GLY A 10 -13.82 -24.07 13.75
C GLY A 10 -12.31 -24.07 13.48
N ASP A 11 -11.86 -23.27 12.51
CA ASP A 11 -10.43 -23.11 12.21
C ASP A 11 -9.79 -21.95 12.99
N VAL A 12 -10.62 -21.06 13.54
CA VAL A 12 -10.17 -19.95 14.38
C VAL A 12 -9.47 -20.49 15.64
N PRO A 13 -8.23 -20.06 15.94
CA PRO A 13 -7.51 -20.48 17.13
C PRO A 13 -8.27 -20.18 18.43
N ALA A 14 -7.99 -20.97 19.48
CA ALA A 14 -8.58 -20.74 20.78
C ALA A 14 -8.36 -19.28 21.24
N GLY A 15 -9.45 -18.62 21.64
CA GLY A 15 -9.44 -17.22 22.05
C GLY A 15 -9.21 -16.20 20.92
N GLY A 16 -9.29 -16.61 19.65
CA GLY A 16 -9.03 -15.69 18.51
C GLY A 16 -7.58 -15.20 18.47
N THR A 17 -6.65 -16.03 18.96
CA THR A 17 -5.24 -15.67 19.07
C THR A 17 -4.57 -15.58 17.69
N VAL A 18 -3.73 -14.57 17.52
CA VAL A 18 -2.90 -14.41 16.31
C VAL A 18 -1.65 -15.27 16.46
N LEU A 19 -1.51 -16.29 15.61
CA LEU A 19 -0.46 -17.31 15.77
C LEU A 19 0.91 -16.90 15.18
N PHE A 20 0.95 -15.86 14.34
CA PHE A 20 2.15 -15.43 13.63
C PHE A 20 2.22 -13.91 13.50
N PRO A 21 3.42 -13.30 13.54
CA PRO A 21 3.60 -11.87 13.29
C PRO A 21 3.30 -11.53 11.83
N GLY A 22 3.02 -10.26 11.54
CA GLY A 22 2.73 -9.82 10.16
C GLY A 22 1.36 -10.26 9.63
N SER A 23 0.46 -10.75 10.49
CA SER A 23 -0.87 -11.21 10.10
C SER A 23 -1.75 -10.15 9.42
N THR A 24 -1.34 -8.88 9.42
CA THR A 24 -2.02 -7.79 8.71
C THR A 24 -1.74 -7.77 7.22
N GLU A 25 -0.66 -8.40 6.74
CA GLU A 25 -0.30 -8.48 5.31
C GLU A 25 -1.37 -9.20 4.47
N ARG A 26 -2.18 -10.07 5.08
CA ARG A 26 -3.30 -10.73 4.40
C ARG A 26 -4.52 -9.82 4.20
N ASN A 27 -4.54 -8.64 4.81
CA ASN A 27 -5.65 -7.69 4.72
C ASN A 27 -5.45 -6.75 3.53
N LEU A 28 -5.78 -7.23 2.34
CA LEU A 28 -5.60 -6.47 1.09
C LEU A 28 -6.56 -5.25 1.06
N THR A 29 -6.01 -4.04 1.16
CA THR A 29 -6.76 -2.78 1.18
C THR A 29 -6.77 -2.02 -0.15
N GLY A 30 -6.14 -2.58 -1.19
CA GLY A 30 -6.03 -1.97 -2.52
C GLY A 30 -7.38 -1.66 -3.16
N SER A 31 -8.41 -2.44 -2.84
CA SER A 31 -9.78 -2.22 -3.34
C SER A 31 -10.44 -0.93 -2.83
N TRP A 32 -9.87 -0.24 -1.84
CA TRP A 32 -10.46 0.97 -1.23
C TRP A 32 -10.22 2.22 -2.09
N ARG A 33 -9.29 2.16 -3.03
CA ARG A 33 -8.82 3.34 -3.74
C ARG A 33 -9.72 3.70 -4.92
N THR A 34 -9.83 4.99 -5.19
CA THR A 34 -10.42 5.52 -6.44
C THR A 34 -9.33 5.96 -7.42
N LYS A 35 -8.18 6.35 -6.90
CA LYS A 35 -7.02 6.80 -7.66
C LYS A 35 -5.77 6.04 -7.23
N LEU A 36 -4.75 6.00 -8.09
CA LEU A 36 -3.47 5.35 -7.82
C LEU A 36 -2.30 6.31 -8.09
N PRO A 37 -1.20 6.21 -7.34
CA PRO A 37 -0.01 6.98 -7.60
C PRO A 37 0.76 6.41 -8.80
N VAL A 38 0.97 7.21 -9.84
CA VAL A 38 1.91 6.97 -10.94
C VAL A 38 3.14 7.82 -10.68
N ILE A 39 4.32 7.19 -10.69
CA ILE A 39 5.59 7.85 -10.39
C ILE A 39 6.37 8.01 -11.69
N ASP A 40 6.80 9.23 -11.97
CA ASP A 40 7.86 9.50 -12.92
C ASP A 40 9.21 9.24 -12.23
N PHE A 41 9.81 8.09 -12.51
CA PHE A 41 11.09 7.69 -11.92
C PHE A 41 12.28 8.48 -12.48
N ASP A 42 12.18 9.08 -13.66
CA ASP A 42 13.25 9.90 -14.22
C ASP A 42 13.35 11.25 -13.49
N ALA A 43 12.21 11.76 -12.99
CA ALA A 43 12.15 12.97 -12.15
C ALA A 43 12.34 12.69 -10.64
N CYS A 44 12.31 11.42 -10.22
CA CYS A 44 12.46 11.05 -8.81
C CYS A 44 13.90 11.24 -8.32
N THR A 45 14.07 11.80 -7.12
CA THR A 45 15.39 12.07 -6.52
C THR A 45 15.76 11.10 -5.40
N ASP A 46 14.98 10.03 -5.21
CA ASP A 46 15.16 9.07 -4.11
C ASP A 46 15.20 9.71 -2.70
N CYS A 47 14.52 10.84 -2.49
CA CYS A 47 14.49 11.53 -1.19
C CYS A 47 13.73 10.78 -0.07
N MET A 48 13.04 9.68 -0.41
CA MET A 48 12.28 8.82 0.50
C MET A 48 11.12 9.49 1.28
N ILE A 49 10.74 10.72 0.95
CA ILE A 49 9.61 11.40 1.62
C ILE A 49 8.30 10.66 1.40
N CYS A 50 8.03 10.19 0.18
CA CYS A 50 6.84 9.38 -0.09
C CYS A 50 6.79 8.08 0.71
N TRP A 51 7.95 7.46 0.95
CA TRP A 51 8.08 6.23 1.75
C TRP A 51 7.77 6.50 3.23
N VAL A 52 8.41 7.51 3.84
CA VAL A 52 8.22 7.81 5.28
C VAL A 52 6.83 8.40 5.58
N MET A 53 6.23 9.12 4.63
CA MET A 53 4.91 9.72 4.79
C MET A 53 3.76 8.78 4.46
N CYS A 54 4.03 7.59 3.90
CA CYS A 54 2.97 6.64 3.57
C CYS A 54 2.41 5.99 4.86
N PRO A 55 1.13 6.23 5.22
CA PRO A 55 0.57 5.68 6.45
C PRO A 55 0.40 4.16 6.41
N ASP A 56 0.37 3.57 5.20
CA ASP A 56 0.13 2.14 4.96
C ASP A 56 1.41 1.41 4.48
N SER A 57 2.59 2.05 4.54
CA SER A 57 3.88 1.44 4.18
C SER A 57 3.93 0.81 2.77
N CYS A 58 3.25 1.41 1.79
CA CYS A 58 3.10 0.81 0.47
C CYS A 58 4.29 0.98 -0.48
N PHE A 59 5.35 1.71 -0.11
CA PHE A 59 6.49 1.92 -1.02
C PHE A 59 7.58 0.87 -0.80
N LYS A 60 7.94 0.14 -1.87
CA LYS A 60 9.06 -0.79 -1.88
C LYS A 60 10.34 -0.05 -2.19
N THR A 61 11.38 -0.32 -1.40
CA THR A 61 12.69 0.34 -1.54
C THR A 61 13.81 -0.69 -1.47
N ALA A 62 14.95 -0.39 -2.10
CA ALA A 62 16.18 -1.14 -1.93
C ALA A 62 17.37 -0.19 -2.11
N GLU A 63 18.42 -0.38 -1.30
CA GLU A 63 19.68 0.37 -1.43
C GLU A 63 19.48 1.90 -1.46
N GLY A 64 18.50 2.40 -0.69
CA GLY A 64 18.17 3.83 -0.63
C GLY A 64 17.37 4.36 -1.81
N LYS A 65 16.87 3.50 -2.70
CA LYS A 65 16.08 3.88 -3.88
C LYS A 65 14.63 3.42 -3.80
N LEU A 66 13.75 4.18 -4.46
CA LEU A 66 12.35 3.83 -4.64
C LEU A 66 12.23 2.83 -5.79
N LEU A 67 11.53 1.71 -5.57
CA LEU A 67 11.37 0.68 -6.59
C LEU A 67 9.95 0.62 -7.16
N SER A 68 8.95 0.59 -6.28
CA SER A 68 7.54 0.45 -6.70
C SER A 68 6.58 0.80 -5.57
N VAL A 69 5.29 0.76 -5.89
CA VAL A 69 4.18 0.85 -4.92
C VAL A 69 3.49 -0.50 -4.85
N ASP A 70 3.22 -0.97 -3.63
CA ASP A 70 2.32 -2.08 -3.34
C ASP A 70 0.87 -1.64 -3.51
N LEU A 71 0.29 -1.93 -4.66
CA LEU A 71 -1.09 -1.59 -4.99
C LEU A 71 -2.12 -2.51 -4.32
N ASP A 72 -1.70 -3.65 -3.77
CA ASP A 72 -2.59 -4.55 -3.02
C ASP A 72 -2.97 -3.97 -1.65
N HIS A 73 -2.16 -3.02 -1.14
CA HIS A 73 -2.42 -2.31 0.11
C HIS A 73 -2.63 -0.80 -0.07
N CYS A 74 -2.15 -0.19 -1.17
CA CYS A 74 -2.31 1.24 -1.40
C CYS A 74 -3.80 1.65 -1.45
N LYS A 75 -4.20 2.53 -0.53
CA LYS A 75 -5.57 3.09 -0.47
C LYS A 75 -5.80 4.29 -1.38
N GLY A 76 -4.77 4.75 -2.10
CA GLY A 76 -4.87 5.90 -2.99
C GLY A 76 -5.13 7.24 -2.29
N CYS A 77 -4.67 7.41 -1.04
CA CYS A 77 -4.92 8.61 -0.24
C CYS A 77 -4.28 9.90 -0.77
N GLY A 78 -3.28 9.79 -1.64
CA GLY A 78 -2.62 10.94 -2.29
C GLY A 78 -1.58 11.68 -1.45
N ILE A 79 -1.34 11.29 -0.19
CA ILE A 79 -0.33 11.94 0.69
C ILE A 79 1.05 11.95 0.03
N CYS A 80 1.47 10.85 -0.60
CA CYS A 80 2.74 10.77 -1.31
C CYS A 80 2.89 11.83 -2.42
N ALA A 81 1.84 12.08 -3.19
CA ALA A 81 1.83 13.12 -4.22
C ALA A 81 1.87 14.54 -3.62
N THR A 82 1.13 14.77 -2.54
CA THR A 82 1.12 16.04 -1.80
C THR A 82 2.49 16.36 -1.22
N GLU A 83 3.15 15.39 -0.59
CA GLU A 83 4.42 15.58 0.11
C GLU A 83 5.64 15.50 -0.81
N CYS A 84 5.51 14.98 -2.04
CA CYS A 84 6.62 14.93 -2.99
C CYS A 84 7.14 16.36 -3.28
N PRO A 85 8.43 16.66 -2.99
CA PRO A 85 8.98 18.00 -3.16
C PRO A 85 9.18 18.36 -4.64
N VAL A 86 9.47 17.36 -5.48
CA VAL A 86 9.69 17.53 -6.93
C VAL A 86 8.43 17.24 -7.76
N LYS A 87 7.30 16.93 -7.12
CA LYS A 87 6.01 16.67 -7.76
C LYS A 87 6.03 15.62 -8.88
N CYS A 88 6.86 14.58 -8.73
CA CYS A 88 6.98 13.47 -9.68
C CYS A 88 5.91 12.36 -9.51
N ILE A 89 4.92 12.55 -8.65
CA ILE A 89 3.87 11.55 -8.38
C ILE A 89 2.51 12.14 -8.76
N GLU A 90 1.85 11.53 -9.75
CA GLU A 90 0.50 11.89 -10.20
C GLU A 90 -0.54 10.89 -9.66
N MET A 91 -1.69 11.39 -9.21
CA MET A 91 -2.80 10.53 -8.78
C MET A 91 -3.81 10.36 -9.92
N VAL A 92 -3.75 9.22 -10.61
CA VAL A 92 -4.62 8.90 -11.76
C VAL A 92 -5.84 8.08 -11.35
N LEU A 93 -6.96 8.20 -12.06
CA LEU A 93 -8.15 7.39 -11.79
C LEU A 93 -7.84 5.91 -12.03
N GLU A 94 -8.23 5.05 -11.09
CA GLU A 94 -8.15 3.61 -11.30
C GLU A 94 -9.32 3.18 -12.19
N GLU A 95 -9.01 2.69 -13.39
CA GLU A 95 -9.98 1.99 -14.22
C GLU A 95 -10.17 0.57 -13.65
N ARG A 96 -11.44 0.18 -13.42
CA ARG A 96 -11.82 -1.15 -12.95
C ARG A 96 -12.68 -1.80 -14.01
N ASP A 97 -12.25 -2.96 -14.50
CA ASP A 97 -13.02 -3.83 -15.40
C ASP A 97 -14.13 -4.58 -14.64
#